data_AF-A0A257GFN7-F1
#
_entry.id   AF-A0A257GFN7-F1
#
_cell.length_a   1.000
_cell.length_b   1.000
_cell.length_c   1.000
_cell.angle_alpha   90.00
_cell.angle_beta   90.00
_cell.angle_gamma   90.00
#
_symmetry.space_group_name_H-M   'P 1'
#
loop_
_entity.id
_entity.type
_entity.pdbx_description
1 polymer ?
#
loop_
_entity_poly.entity_id
_entity_poly.type
_entity_poly.pdbx_seq_one_letter_code
_entity_poly.pdbx_strand_id
1 'polypeptide(L)'
;MSQDEFAVSIGVPVGTVTNWEQGRRQPTGAAKVLLALLAKKPSLVADLYPAPRPQPRWAPGGPDPSKMTAEERLSEVGQILAVGILRMRKNPPDNG
;
A
#
# COMPACT_ATOMS: atom_id res chain seq x y z
N MET A 1 -15.00 9.30 14.38
CA MET A 1 -14.13 8.43 13.59
C MET A 1 -13.52 7.41 14.53
N SER A 2 -13.74 6.12 14.28
CA SER A 2 -13.10 5.02 15.00
C SER A 2 -11.61 4.92 14.61
N GLN A 3 -10.82 4.17 15.39
CA GLN A 3 -9.41 3.92 15.06
C GLN A 3 -9.26 3.21 13.71
N ASP A 4 -10.16 2.27 13.39
CA ASP A 4 -10.18 1.55 12.12
C ASP A 4 -10.49 2.49 10.94
N GLU A 5 -11.51 3.33 11.08
CA GLU A 5 -11.86 4.34 10.07
C GLU A 5 -10.70 5.30 9.82
N PHE A 6 -10.00 5.70 10.89
CA PHE A 6 -8.83 6.56 10.78
C PHE A 6 -7.69 5.88 10.03
N ALA A 7 -7.34 4.65 10.42
CA ALA A 7 -6.26 3.90 9.81
C ALA A 7 -6.51 3.68 8.31
N VAL A 8 -7.76 3.32 7.95
CA VAL A 8 -8.20 3.19 6.55
C VAL A 8 -8.06 4.52 5.81
N SER A 9 -8.48 5.63 6.41
CA SER A 9 -8.45 6.95 5.76
C SER A 9 -7.03 7.34 5.33
N ILE A 10 -6.02 7.07 6.17
CA ILE A 10 -4.62 7.41 5.89
C ILE A 10 -3.83 6.26 5.24
N GLY A 11 -4.49 5.16 4.90
CA GLY A 11 -3.89 4.04 4.16
C GLY A 11 -2.86 3.23 4.95
N VAL A 12 -3.02 3.10 6.27
CA VAL A 12 -2.12 2.27 7.12
C VAL A 12 -2.90 1.17 7.84
N PRO A 13 -2.27 0.04 8.21
CA PRO A 13 -2.92 -0.96 9.06
C PRO A 13 -3.30 -0.39 10.43
N VAL A 14 -4.45 -0.78 11.00
CA VAL A 14 -4.89 -0.35 12.35
C VAL A 14 -3.81 -0.56 13.41
N GLY A 15 -3.11 -1.69 13.37
CA GLY A 15 -2.02 -1.98 14.30
C GLY A 15 -0.85 -0.99 14.25
N THR A 16 -0.68 -0.26 13.14
CA THR A 16 0.29 0.85 13.04
C THR A 16 -0.14 2.02 13.91
N VAL A 17 -1.41 2.41 13.85
CA VAL A 17 -2.00 3.46 14.69
C VAL A 17 -1.96 3.06 16.15
N THR A 18 -2.36 1.83 16.48
CA THR A 18 -2.28 1.30 17.84
C THR A 18 -0.87 1.36 18.41
N ASN A 19 0.14 1.03 17.60
CA ASN A 19 1.55 1.11 18.04
C ASN A 19 2.02 2.55 18.30
N TRP A 20 1.48 3.54 17.58
CA TRP A 20 1.77 4.95 17.83
C TRP A 20 1.11 5.46 19.10
N GLU A 21 -0.18 5.20 19.29
CA GLU A 21 -0.93 5.63 20.47
C GLU A 21 -0.38 5.03 21.76
N GLN A 22 0.06 3.76 21.71
CA GLN A 22 0.67 3.08 22.86
C GLN A 22 2.16 3.41 23.03
N GLY A 23 2.73 4.29 22.20
CA GLY A 23 4.13 4.71 22.27
C GLY A 23 5.16 3.63 21.92
N ARG A 24 4.73 2.44 21.46
CA ARG A 24 5.63 1.35 21.04
C ARG A 24 6.45 1.70 19.81
N ARG A 25 5.90 2.56 18.94
CA ARG A 25 6.61 3.18 17.82
C ARG A 25 6.21 4.64 17.71
N GLN A 26 7.06 5.43 17.08
CA GLN A 26 6.75 6.81 16.73
C GLN A 26 6.45 6.91 15.23
N PRO A 27 5.50 7.74 14.78
CA PRO A 27 5.36 8.07 13.37
C PRO A 27 6.65 8.72 12.87
N THR A 28 7.01 8.55 11.60
CA THR A 28 8.24 9.12 11.03
C THR A 28 7.97 9.78 9.68
N GLY A 29 8.86 10.69 9.26
CA GLY A 29 8.83 11.34 7.94
C GLY A 29 7.45 11.86 7.54
N ALA A 30 6.92 11.33 6.44
CA ALA A 30 5.62 11.70 5.88
C ALA A 30 4.44 11.49 6.86
N ALA A 31 4.48 10.47 7.72
CA ALA A 31 3.41 10.21 8.68
C ALA A 31 3.30 11.33 9.72
N LYS A 32 4.43 11.86 10.22
CA LYS A 32 4.44 13.01 11.15
C LYS A 32 3.84 14.25 10.50
N VAL A 33 4.19 14.52 9.24
CA VAL A 33 3.66 15.67 8.49
C VAL A 33 2.16 15.52 8.30
N LEU A 34 1.68 14.35 7.87
CA LEU A 34 0.26 14.08 7.69
C LEU A 34 -0.52 14.25 9.01
N LEU A 35 -0.02 13.69 10.11
CA LEU A 35 -0.65 13.85 11.43
C LEU A 35 -0.70 15.31 11.88
N ALA A 36 0.35 16.09 11.65
CA ALA A 36 0.37 17.51 11.95
C ALA A 36 -0.63 18.32 11.11
N LEU A 37 -0.82 17.95 9.84
CA LEU A 37 -1.83 18.55 8.97
C LEU A 37 -3.24 18.19 9.44
N LEU A 38 -3.48 16.92 9.78
CA LEU A 38 -4.77 16.43 10.28
C LEU A 38 -5.14 17.04 11.63
N ALA A 39 -4.16 17.33 12.49
CA ALA A 39 -4.37 18.07 13.73
C ALA A 39 -4.92 19.49 13.49
N LYS A 40 -4.58 20.11 12.35
CA LYS A 40 -5.10 21.44 11.95
C LYS A 40 -6.41 21.35 11.16
N LYS A 41 -6.54 20.35 10.29
CA LYS A 41 -7.72 20.14 9.45
C LYS A 41 -8.09 18.65 9.43
N PRO A 42 -8.95 18.19 10.36
CA PRO A 42 -9.33 16.78 10.46
C PRO A 42 -10.02 16.21 9.20
N SER A 43 -10.71 17.06 8.44
CA SER A 43 -11.38 16.65 7.19
C SER A 43 -10.44 16.48 6.00
N LEU A 44 -9.16 16.87 6.11
CA LEU A 44 -8.24 17.00 4.97
C LEU A 44 -8.17 15.75 4.08
N VAL A 45 -8.08 14.57 4.71
CA VAL A 45 -8.00 13.30 3.98
C VAL A 45 -9.34 12.95 3.34
N ALA A 46 -10.47 13.15 4.03
CA ALA A 46 -11.78 12.92 3.44
C ALA A 46 -12.06 13.87 2.26
N ASP A 47 -11.64 15.14 2.37
CA ASP A 47 -11.84 16.17 1.35
C ASP A 47 -10.99 15.91 0.10
N LEU A 48 -9.72 15.51 0.27
CA LEU A 48 -8.74 15.40 -0.82
C LEU A 48 -8.54 13.96 -1.32
N TYR A 49 -8.89 12.98 -0.51
CA TYR A 49 -8.68 11.56 -0.76
C TYR A 49 -9.90 10.73 -0.33
N PRO A 50 -11.10 11.00 -0.91
CA PRO A 50 -12.39 10.46 -0.45
C PRO A 50 -12.53 8.94 -0.58
N ALA A 51 -11.68 8.31 -1.39
CA ALA A 51 -11.57 6.87 -1.47
C ALA A 51 -10.08 6.52 -1.45
N PRO A 52 -9.54 6.03 -0.31
CA PRO A 52 -8.25 5.40 -0.33
C PRO A 52 -8.34 4.26 -1.32
N ARG A 53 -7.71 4.42 -2.48
CA ARG A 53 -7.57 3.27 -3.37
C ARG A 53 -6.70 2.32 -2.56
N PRO A 54 -7.21 1.15 -2.10
CA PRO A 54 -6.28 0.12 -1.70
C PRO A 54 -5.37 -0.01 -2.92
N GLN A 55 -4.08 0.29 -2.78
CA GLN A 55 -3.15 -0.23 -3.76
C GLN A 55 -3.46 -1.70 -3.75
N PRO A 56 -4.01 -2.25 -4.83
CA PRO A 56 -4.42 -3.61 -4.80
C PRO A 56 -3.11 -4.33 -4.53
N ARG A 57 -3.06 -5.12 -3.46
CA ARG A 57 -1.96 -6.02 -3.20
C ARG A 57 -2.09 -7.05 -4.33
N TRP A 58 -1.67 -6.63 -5.54
CA TRP A 58 -2.01 -7.08 -6.90
C TRP A 58 -3.33 -6.63 -7.55
N ALA A 59 -3.29 -6.14 -8.80
CA ALA A 59 -4.39 -6.18 -9.80
C ALA A 59 -3.86 -6.43 -11.26
N PRO A 60 -4.59 -7.08 -12.21
CA PRO A 60 -5.85 -7.86 -12.12
C PRO A 60 -5.84 -9.26 -12.80
N GLY A 61 -6.59 -10.24 -12.24
CA GLY A 61 -7.15 -11.39 -12.99
C GLY A 61 -7.01 -12.81 -12.40
N GLY A 62 -6.01 -13.06 -11.54
CA GLY A 62 -5.72 -14.41 -11.04
C GLY A 62 -6.41 -14.77 -9.71
N PRO A 63 -6.54 -16.08 -9.40
CA PRO A 63 -6.96 -16.54 -8.07
C PRO A 63 -6.11 -15.93 -6.94
N ASP A 64 -6.66 -15.86 -5.73
CA ASP A 64 -5.89 -15.49 -4.54
C ASP A 64 -4.66 -16.41 -4.39
N PRO A 65 -3.43 -15.89 -4.24
CA PRO A 65 -2.21 -16.67 -4.01
C PRO A 65 -2.31 -17.77 -2.94
N SER A 66 -3.14 -17.55 -1.92
CA SER A 66 -3.37 -18.50 -0.83
C SER A 66 -4.31 -19.66 -1.20
N LYS A 67 -4.98 -19.55 -2.34
CA LYS A 67 -5.92 -20.55 -2.89
C LYS A 67 -5.39 -21.26 -4.13
N MET A 68 -4.20 -20.90 -4.60
CA MET A 68 -3.55 -21.53 -5.74
C MET A 68 -2.78 -22.78 -5.31
N THR A 69 -2.74 -23.76 -6.21
CA THR A 69 -1.76 -24.84 -6.16
C THR A 69 -0.35 -24.30 -6.38
N ALA A 70 0.67 -25.09 -6.01
CA ALA A 70 2.07 -24.72 -6.22
C ALA A 70 2.40 -24.50 -7.72
N GLU A 71 1.75 -25.25 -8.60
CA GLU A 71 1.91 -25.15 -10.06
C GLU A 71 1.35 -23.83 -10.61
N GLU A 72 0.13 -23.47 -10.20
CA GLU A 72 -0.49 -22.18 -10.58
C GLU A 72 0.35 -20.99 -10.08
N ARG A 73 0.88 -21.07 -8.86
CA ARG A 73 1.80 -20.05 -8.31
C ARG A 73 3.08 -19.94 -9.12
N LEU A 74 3.67 -21.06 -9.53
CA LEU A 74 4.91 -21.06 -10.30
C LEU A 74 4.70 -20.47 -11.71
N SER A 75 3.58 -20.81 -12.35
CA SER A 75 3.18 -20.27 -13.66
C SER A 75 3.02 -18.75 -13.63
N GLU A 76 2.33 -18.25 -12.61
CA GLU A 76 2.13 -16.83 -12.39
C GLU A 76 3.43 -16.04 -12.15
N VAL A 77 4.30 -16.56 -11.29
CA VAL A 77 5.63 -15.96 -11.06
C VAL A 77 6.40 -15.90 -12.38
N GLY A 78 6.31 -16.95 -13.21
CA GLY A 78 6.88 -16.97 -14.54
C GLY A 78 6.37 -15.84 -15.45
N GLN A 79 5.04 -15.60 -15.48
CA GLN A 79 4.45 -14.52 -16.27
C GLN A 79 4.91 -13.12 -15.80
N ILE A 80 4.94 -12.89 -14.48
CA ILE A 80 5.40 -11.64 -13.89
C ILE A 80 6.85 -11.35 -14.30
N LEU A 81 7.73 -12.36 -14.19
CA LEU A 81 9.13 -12.23 -14.60
C LEU A 81 9.27 -11.98 -16.10
N ALA A 82 8.50 -12.68 -16.94
CA ALA A 82 8.51 -12.47 -18.40
C ALA A 82 8.09 -11.06 -18.79
N VAL A 83 7.02 -10.53 -18.19
CA VAL A 83 6.58 -9.14 -18.41
C VAL A 83 7.65 -8.15 -17.93
N GLY A 84 8.26 -8.41 -16.77
CA GLY A 84 9.36 -7.61 -16.25
C GLY A 84 10.56 -7.55 -17.21
N ILE A 85 11.02 -8.70 -17.71
CA ILE A 85 12.13 -8.81 -18.68
C ILE A 85 11.80 -8.06 -19.98
N LEU A 86 10.59 -8.24 -20.52
CA LEU A 86 10.17 -7.54 -21.74
C LEU A 86 10.15 -6.01 -21.55
N ARG A 87 9.78 -5.54 -20.36
CA ARG A 87 9.80 -4.11 -20.02
C ARG A 87 11.23 -3.57 -19.96
N MET A 88 12.15 -4.30 -19.33
CA MET A 88 13.57 -3.93 -19.23
C MET A 88 14.26 -3.92 -20.59
N ARG A 89 13.87 -4.81 -21.51
CA ARG A 89 14.38 -4.80 -22.89
C ARG A 89 13.87 -3.61 -23.70
N LYS A 90 12.64 -3.15 -23.46
CA LYS A 90 12.07 -1.98 -24.15
C LYS A 90 12.59 -0.65 -23.60
N ASN A 91 12.86 -0.58 -22.30
CA ASN A 91 13.41 0.59 -21.61
C ASN A 91 14.65 0.15 -20.81
N PRO A 92 15.82 0.07 -21.45
CA PRO A 92 17.05 -0.27 -20.74
C PRO A 92 17.33 0.79 -19.67
N PRO A 93 17.85 0.40 -18.49
CA PRO A 93 18.20 1.35 -17.45
C PRO A 93 19.30 2.29 -17.95
N ASP A 94 19.17 3.57 -17.61
CA ASP A 94 20.19 4.59 -17.89
C ASP A 94 21.37 4.37 -16.93
N ASN A 95 22.49 3.88 -17.47
CA ASN A 95 23.73 3.68 -16.72
C ASN A 95 24.58 4.94 -16.88
N GLY A 96 24.28 5.96 -16.08
CA GLY A 96 25.15 7.12 -15.85
C GLY A 96 26.41 6.76 -15.07
#